data_AF-A0A017S1U8-F1
#
_entry.id   AF-A0A017S1U8-F1
#
_cell.length_a   1.000
_cell.length_b   1.000
_cell.length_c   1.000
_cell.angle_alpha   90.00
_cell.angle_beta   90.00
_cell.angle_gamma   90.00
#
_symmetry.space_group_name_H-M   'P 1'
#
loop_
_entity.id
_entity.type
_entity.pdbx_description
1 polymer ?
#
loop_
_entity_poly.entity_id
_entity_poly.type
_entity_poly.pdbx_seq_one_letter_code
_entity_poly.pdbx_strand_id
1 'polypeptide(L)'
;MFLFSDGSRLSDSGASTGAGWYGHWGAQKLECTCGHLCLPKHEVFDAEATAASAGLKAALNSTQASFTQNLYILLDNQEVVRQLQGCPKGSSQSLILSFQETANAWPNRFH
;
A
#
# COMPACT_ATOMS: atom_id res chain seq x y z
N MET A 1 -8.28 -6.89 -8.57
CA MET A 1 -6.81 -6.93 -8.42
C MET A 1 -6.47 -7.32 -7.00
N PHE A 2 -5.40 -8.10 -6.82
CA PHE A 2 -4.81 -8.36 -5.50
C PHE A 2 -3.52 -7.56 -5.39
N LEU A 3 -3.34 -6.86 -4.28
CA LEU A 3 -2.14 -6.10 -3.92
C LEU A 3 -1.64 -6.63 -2.58
N PHE A 4 -0.41 -7.08 -2.54
CA PHE A 4 0.30 -7.53 -1.35
C PHE A 4 1.29 -6.43 -0.97
N SER A 5 1.31 -6.06 0.31
CA SER A 5 2.27 -5.11 0.85
C SER A 5 2.88 -5.66 2.12
N ASP A 6 4.17 -5.38 2.30
CA ASP A 6 4.95 -5.82 3.46
C ASP A 6 5.93 -4.72 3.86
N GLY A 7 6.25 -4.65 5.15
CA GLY A 7 7.23 -3.76 5.73
C GLY A 7 8.21 -4.54 6.59
N SER A 8 9.50 -4.34 6.35
CA SER A 8 10.57 -5.01 7.08
C SER A 8 11.50 -4.00 7.71
N ARG A 9 12.23 -4.40 8.76
CA ARG A 9 13.28 -3.58 9.37
C ARG A 9 14.61 -4.31 9.27
N LEU A 10 15.64 -3.60 8.80
CA LEU A 10 17.01 -4.09 8.93
C LEU A 10 17.45 -4.04 10.39
N SER A 11 18.06 -5.13 10.86
CA SER A 11 18.55 -5.28 12.24
C SER A 11 19.78 -4.44 12.57
N ASP A 12 20.44 -3.89 11.55
CA ASP A 12 21.73 -3.23 11.72
C ASP A 12 21.59 -1.75 12.12
N SER A 13 22.68 -1.21 12.67
CA SER A 13 22.83 0.07 13.38
C SER A 13 22.34 1.34 12.67
N GLY A 14 21.86 1.23 11.42
CA GLY A 14 21.25 2.30 10.63
C GLY A 14 19.73 2.27 10.54
N ALA A 15 19.03 1.50 11.40
CA ALA A 15 17.56 1.44 11.58
C ALA A 15 16.77 1.94 10.36
N SER A 16 16.89 1.22 9.25
CA SER A 16 16.17 1.52 8.01
C SER A 16 15.10 0.47 7.82
N THR A 17 13.90 0.91 7.43
CA THR A 17 12.79 0.03 7.11
C THR A 17 12.61 -0.07 5.60
N GLY A 18 12.34 -1.27 5.11
CA GLY A 18 11.97 -1.52 3.73
C GLY A 18 10.46 -1.60 3.63
N ALA A 19 9.89 -0.92 2.64
CA ALA A 19 8.47 -0.98 2.30
C ALA A 19 8.36 -1.61 0.90
N GLY A 20 7.67 -2.74 0.75
CA GLY A 20 7.57 -3.47 -0.50
C GLY A 20 6.13 -3.80 -0.89
N TRP A 21 5.83 -3.75 -2.19
CA TRP A 21 4.53 -4.19 -2.69
C TRP A 21 4.65 -5.03 -3.95
N TYR A 22 3.65 -5.89 -4.15
CA TYR A 22 3.44 -6.67 -5.34
C TYR A 22 1.94 -6.80 -5.58
N GLY A 23 1.44 -6.44 -6.75
CA GLY A 23 0.05 -6.62 -7.11
C GLY A 23 -0.11 -7.19 -8.50
N HIS A 24 -1.20 -7.92 -8.73
CA HIS A 24 -1.47 -8.53 -10.03
C HIS A 24 -2.95 -8.47 -10.42
N TRP A 25 -3.18 -8.44 -11.73
CA TRP A 25 -4.50 -8.45 -12.35
C TRP A 25 -4.87 -9.84 -12.86
N GLY A 26 -6.13 -10.22 -12.64
CA GLY A 26 -6.68 -11.50 -13.06
C GLY A 26 -6.07 -12.73 -12.36
N ALA A 27 -6.68 -13.89 -12.61
CA ALA A 27 -6.23 -15.17 -12.05
C ALA A 27 -4.88 -15.64 -12.64
N GLN A 28 -4.56 -15.21 -13.87
CA GLN A 28 -3.36 -15.62 -14.59
C GLN A 28 -2.13 -14.74 -14.32
N LYS A 29 -2.25 -13.70 -13.47
CA LYS A 29 -1.14 -12.77 -13.12
C LYS A 29 -0.41 -12.16 -14.33
N LEU A 30 -1.12 -11.99 -15.44
CA LEU A 30 -0.55 -11.55 -16.72
C LEU A 30 0.05 -10.15 -16.67
N GLU A 31 -0.52 -9.28 -15.84
CA GLU A 31 0.04 -7.97 -15.56
C GLU A 31 0.23 -7.82 -14.05
N CYS A 32 1.31 -7.13 -13.67
CA CYS A 32 1.65 -6.89 -12.28
C CYS A 32 2.30 -5.53 -12.07
N THR A 33 2.16 -5.01 -10.85
CA THR A 33 2.90 -3.87 -10.34
C THR A 33 3.73 -4.34 -9.16
N CYS A 34 4.97 -3.89 -9.06
CA CYS A 34 5.80 -4.16 -7.90
C CYS A 34 6.77 -3.02 -7.68
N GLY A 35 7.28 -2.93 -6.46
CA GLY A 35 8.28 -1.96 -6.10
C GLY A 35 8.66 -2.06 -4.64
N HIS A 36 9.69 -1.29 -4.29
CA HIS A 36 10.15 -1.18 -2.92
C HIS A 36 10.68 0.22 -2.65
N LEU A 37 10.66 0.63 -1.39
CA LEU A 37 11.18 1.89 -0.89
C LEU A 37 12.01 1.62 0.36
N CYS A 38 13.07 2.39 0.54
CA CYS A 38 13.86 2.41 1.78
C CYS A 38 13.49 3.66 2.57
N LEU A 39 13.09 3.47 3.82
CA LEU A 39 12.64 4.50 4.73
C LEU A 39 13.65 4.59 5.91
N PRO A 40 14.50 5.62 5.94
CA PRO A 40 15.45 5.78 7.04
C PRO A 40 14.72 6.21 8.32
N LYS A 41 15.00 5.54 9.45
CA LYS A 41 14.48 5.85 10.80
C LYS A 41 12.96 5.72 10.97
N HIS A 42 12.29 4.96 10.13
CA HIS A 42 10.85 4.73 10.24
C HIS A 42 10.54 3.44 11.01
N GLU A 43 9.35 3.36 11.59
CA GLU A 43 8.85 2.12 12.19
C GLU A 43 8.40 1.13 11.11
N VAL A 44 8.27 -0.16 11.46
CA VAL A 44 7.73 -1.17 10.54
C VAL A 44 6.30 -0.82 10.11
N PHE A 45 5.52 -0.27 11.04
CA PHE A 45 4.18 0.25 10.80
C PHE A 45 4.16 1.31 9.67
N ASP A 46 5.07 2.30 9.72
CA ASP A 46 5.19 3.33 8.69
C ASP A 46 5.54 2.70 7.33
N ALA A 47 6.41 1.69 7.34
CA ALA A 47 6.83 1.01 6.12
C ALA A 47 5.70 0.24 5.46
N GLU A 48 4.90 -0.51 6.21
CA GLU A 48 3.74 -1.21 5.68
C GLU A 48 2.68 -0.25 5.15
N ALA A 49 2.35 0.81 5.92
CA ALA A 49 1.40 1.81 5.47
C ALA A 49 1.89 2.49 4.17
N THR A 50 3.19 2.79 4.09
CA THR A 50 3.83 3.34 2.89
C THR A 50 3.76 2.36 1.71
N ALA A 51 4.05 1.08 1.94
CA ALA A 51 3.97 0.05 0.92
C ALA A 51 2.55 -0.09 0.36
N ALA A 52 1.54 -0.13 1.23
CA ALA A 52 0.14 -0.19 0.83
C ALA A 52 -0.27 1.05 0.00
N SER A 53 0.16 2.25 0.41
CA SER A 53 -0.11 3.50 -0.31
C SER A 53 0.59 3.59 -1.66
N ALA A 54 1.87 3.22 -1.72
CA ALA A 54 2.62 3.18 -2.97
C ALA A 54 2.02 2.15 -3.95
N GLY A 55 1.67 0.96 -3.46
CA GLY A 55 1.04 -0.08 -4.25
C GLY A 55 -0.35 0.31 -4.76
N LEU A 56 -1.17 0.99 -3.95
CA LEU A 56 -2.47 1.51 -4.38
C LEU A 56 -2.32 2.57 -5.49
N LYS A 57 -1.37 3.49 -5.34
CA LYS A 57 -1.07 4.49 -6.38
C LYS A 57 -0.56 3.84 -7.67
N ALA A 58 0.31 2.84 -7.56
CA ALA A 58 0.80 2.11 -8.71
C ALA A 58 -0.33 1.31 -9.41
N ALA A 59 -1.26 0.76 -8.63
CA ALA A 59 -2.45 0.11 -9.15
C ALA A 59 -3.36 1.08 -9.90
N LEU A 60 -3.55 2.31 -9.39
CA LEU A 60 -4.35 3.35 -10.05
C LEU A 60 -3.73 3.84 -11.36
N ASN A 61 -2.41 3.99 -11.40
CA ASN A 61 -1.70 4.44 -12.60
C ASN A 61 -1.61 3.35 -13.69
N SER A 62 -2.04 2.12 -13.40
CA SER A 62 -2.08 1.04 -14.39
C SER A 62 -3.22 1.23 -15.37
N THR A 63 -2.98 0.90 -16.64
CA THR A 63 -4.01 0.82 -17.69
C THR A 63 -5.12 -0.18 -17.33
N GLN A 64 -4.83 -1.17 -16.49
CA GLN A 64 -5.79 -2.17 -16.02
C GLN A 64 -6.75 -1.66 -14.94
N ALA A 65 -6.47 -0.48 -14.36
CA ALA A 65 -7.34 0.10 -13.35
C ALA A 65 -8.76 0.30 -13.90
N SER A 66 -8.93 0.68 -15.17
CA SER A 66 -10.25 0.88 -15.82
C SER A 66 -11.08 -0.39 -15.91
N PHE A 67 -10.43 -1.53 -16.10
CA PHE A 67 -11.09 -2.82 -16.23
C PHE A 67 -11.29 -3.54 -14.88
N THR A 68 -10.86 -2.94 -13.77
CA THR A 68 -10.89 -3.58 -12.45
C THR A 68 -11.85 -2.89 -11.50
N GLN A 69 -12.99 -3.53 -11.19
CA GLN A 69 -13.91 -3.00 -10.17
C GLN A 69 -13.33 -3.08 -8.75
N ASN A 70 -12.87 -4.26 -8.34
CA ASN A 70 -12.47 -4.50 -6.96
C ASN A 70 -10.94 -4.59 -6.81
N LEU A 71 -10.42 -3.91 -5.80
CA LEU A 71 -9.03 -3.97 -5.34
C LEU A 71 -9.01 -4.57 -3.93
N TYR A 72 -8.21 -5.62 -3.75
CA TYR A 72 -7.99 -6.25 -2.45
C TYR A 72 -6.54 -6.01 -2.04
N ILE A 73 -6.34 -5.34 -0.91
CA ILE A 73 -5.02 -5.07 -0.34
C ILE A 73 -4.81 -6.03 0.83
N LEU A 74 -3.73 -6.80 0.77
CA LEU A 74 -3.34 -7.81 1.73
C LEU A 74 -2.04 -7.37 2.41
N LEU A 75 -2.11 -7.27 3.72
CA LEU A 75 -0.99 -6.99 4.61
C LEU A 75 -1.23 -7.74 5.93
N ASP A 76 -0.15 -8.09 6.64
CA ASP A 76 -0.18 -8.96 7.82
C ASP A 76 -0.26 -8.17 9.14
N ASN A 77 0.13 -6.89 9.17
CA ASN A 77 -0.05 -6.05 10.35
C ASN A 77 -1.50 -5.55 10.53
N GLN A 78 -2.20 -6.19 11.47
CA GLN A 78 -3.57 -5.85 11.83
C GLN A 78 -3.75 -4.40 12.31
N GLU A 79 -2.74 -3.78 12.92
CA GLU A 79 -2.86 -2.39 13.38
C GLU A 79 -2.87 -1.42 12.20
N VAL A 80 -2.07 -1.70 11.16
CA VAL A 80 -2.10 -0.95 9.90
C VAL A 80 -3.49 -1.09 9.26
N VAL A 81 -4.06 -2.29 9.23
CA VAL A 81 -5.44 -2.50 8.71
C VAL A 81 -6.45 -1.64 9.48
N ARG A 82 -6.42 -1.64 10.82
CA ARG A 82 -7.32 -0.84 11.65
C ARG A 82 -7.18 0.65 11.38
N GLN A 83 -5.96 1.15 11.23
CA GLN A 83 -5.72 2.56 10.95
C GLN A 83 -6.16 2.95 9.54
N LEU A 84 -5.87 2.13 8.53
CA LEU A 84 -6.29 2.36 7.14
C LEU A 84 -7.82 2.36 6.97
N GLN A 85 -8.55 1.58 7.78
CA GLN A 85 -10.02 1.52 7.73
C GLN A 85 -10.72 2.44 8.75
N GLY A 86 -9.99 2.94 9.74
CA GLY A 86 -10.53 3.67 10.88
C GLY A 86 -10.14 5.15 10.89
N CYS A 87 -10.04 5.70 12.09
CA CYS A 87 -9.57 7.08 12.30
C CYS A 87 -8.06 7.04 12.60
N PRO A 88 -7.21 7.55 11.68
CA PRO A 88 -5.77 7.44 11.83
C PRO A 88 -5.22 8.29 12.98
N LYS A 89 -4.17 7.78 13.63
CA LYS A 89 -3.51 8.41 14.78
C LYS A 89 -1.99 8.26 14.67
N GLY A 90 -1.25 9.26 15.16
CA GLY A 90 0.22 9.22 15.22
C GLY A 90 0.89 9.88 14.01
N SER A 91 2.19 9.62 13.84
CA SER A 91 3.04 10.27 12.83
C SER A 91 2.63 9.98 11.39
N SER A 92 2.05 8.81 11.11
CA SER A 92 1.66 8.36 9.76
C SER A 92 0.24 8.79 9.37
N GLN A 93 -0.41 9.64 10.17
CA GLN A 93 -1.81 10.03 9.98
C GLN A 93 -2.08 10.63 8.58
N SER A 94 -1.23 11.54 8.12
CA SER A 94 -1.39 12.18 6.81
C SER A 94 -1.28 11.18 5.65
N LEU A 95 -0.38 10.21 5.76
CA LEU A 95 -0.21 9.15 4.78
C LEU A 95 -1.45 8.25 4.72
N ILE A 96 -2.00 7.89 5.88
CA ILE A 96 -3.20 7.06 5.97
C ILE A 96 -4.44 7.80 5.44
N LEU A 97 -4.59 9.09 5.73
CA LEU A 97 -5.68 9.90 5.16
C LEU A 97 -5.58 9.96 3.63
N SER A 98 -4.38 10.21 3.10
CA SER A 98 -4.16 10.20 1.64
C SER A 98 -4.47 8.84 1.03
N PHE A 99 -4.13 7.74 1.72
CA PHE A 99 -4.52 6.40 1.30
C PHE A 99 -6.05 6.23 1.26
N GLN A 100 -6.75 6.65 2.31
CA GLN A 100 -8.21 6.54 2.41
C GLN A 100 -8.90 7.34 1.31
N GLU A 101 -8.46 8.57 1.05
CA GLU A 101 -8.96 9.40 -0.06
C GLU A 101 -8.79 8.66 -1.40
N THR A 102 -7.61 8.10 -1.63
CA THR A 102 -7.27 7.36 -2.84
C THR A 102 -8.13 6.09 -2.98
N ALA A 103 -8.33 5.34 -1.89
CA ALA A 103 -9.15 4.14 -1.85
C ALA A 103 -10.64 4.46 -2.07
N ASN A 104 -11.14 5.54 -1.49
CA ASN A 104 -12.52 6.00 -1.67
C ASN A 104 -12.77 6.57 -3.06
N ALA A 105 -11.74 7.13 -3.70
CA ALA A 105 -11.80 7.57 -5.09
C ALA A 105 -11.75 6.38 -6.07
N TRP A 106 -11.30 5.20 -5.63
CA TRP A 106 -11.16 4.04 -6.51
C TRP A 106 -12.42 3.76 -7.34
N PRO A 107 -13.66 3.67 -6.79
CA PRO A 107 -14.85 3.43 -7.60
C PRO A 107 -15.08 4.47 -8.71
N ASN A 108 -14.65 5.72 -8.47
CA ASN A 108 -14.86 6.87 -9.35
C ASN A 108 -13.59 7.33 -10.09
N ARG A 109 -12.56 6.48 -10.15
CA ARG A 109 -11.19 6.81 -10.61
C ARG A 109 -11.06 7.27 -12.08
N PHE A 110 -12.16 7.39 -12.82
CA PHE A 110 -12.22 7.81 -14.23
C PHE A 110 -13.33 8.83 -14.55
N HIS A 111 -13.94 9.44 -13.53
CA HIS A 111 -14.90 10.53 -13.71
C HIS A 111 -14.22 11.90 -13.67
#